data_AF-A0A956GL30-F1
#
_entry.id   AF-A0A956GL30-F1
#
_cell.length_a   1.000
_cell.length_b   1.000
_cell.length_c   1.000
_cell.angle_alpha   90.00
_cell.angle_beta   90.00
_cell.angle_gamma   90.00
#
_symmetry.space_group_name_H-M   'P 1'
#
loop_
_entity.id
_entity.type
_entity.pdbx_description
1 polymer ?
#
loop_
_entity_poly.entity_id
_entity_poly.type
_entity_poly.pdbx_seq_one_letter_code
_entity_poly.pdbx_strand_id
1 'polypeptide(L)' 'AAVTTRGADGARAAYAALHPEHVLCSGATVAAWRRAGFAVNVWTVDDPVRLRELAAWGVDGLFCNDPGAALAALGG' A
#
# COMPACT_ATOMS: atom_id res chain seq x y z
N ALA A 1 19.96 5.25 1.56
CA ALA A 1 20.06 4.72 0.18
C ALA A 1 18.74 4.97 -0.52
N ALA A 2 18.71 5.64 -1.67
CA ALA A 2 17.46 5.83 -2.41
C ALA A 2 17.02 4.47 -2.98
N VAL A 3 15.94 3.90 -2.43
CA VAL A 3 15.28 2.73 -3.00
C VAL A 3 14.75 3.17 -4.35
N THR A 4 15.40 2.76 -5.43
CA THR A 4 14.90 3.00 -6.79
C THR A 4 14.32 1.69 -7.27
N THR A 5 13.00 1.61 -7.33
CA THR A 5 12.34 0.46 -7.92
C THR A 5 12.40 0.56 -9.44
N ARG A 6 12.71 -0.56 -10.09
CA ARG A 6 12.80 -0.63 -11.55
C ARG A 6 11.37 -0.78 -12.08
N GLY A 7 10.91 0.17 -12.88
CA GLY A 7 9.63 0.05 -13.57
C GLY A 7 9.66 -1.09 -14.59
N ALA A 8 8.48 -1.58 -14.98
CA ALA A 8 8.31 -2.67 -15.94
C ALA A 8 9.01 -2.43 -17.29
N ASP A 9 9.25 -1.16 -17.65
CA ASP A 9 9.84 -0.74 -18.93
C ASP A 9 11.35 -0.44 -18.84
N GLY A 10 12.01 -0.76 -17.72
CA GLY A 10 13.44 -0.52 -17.52
C GLY A 10 13.81 0.95 -17.20
N ALA A 11 12.87 1.88 -17.36
CA ALA A 11 12.99 3.25 -16.85
C ALA A 11 12.96 3.26 -15.32
N ARG A 12 13.85 4.04 -14.69
CA ARG A 12 13.73 4.36 -13.27
C ARG A 12 12.45 5.16 -13.08
N ALA A 13 11.49 4.62 -12.33
CA ALA A 13 10.38 5.45 -11.87
C ALA A 13 10.98 6.61 -11.07
N ALA A 14 10.56 7.85 -11.36
CA ALA A 14 11.03 9.03 -10.62
C ALA A 14 10.70 8.92 -9.11
N TYR A 15 9.70 8.10 -8.78
CA TYR A 15 9.23 7.82 -7.43
C TYR A 15 9.18 6.32 -7.20
N ALA A 16 9.50 5.91 -5.97
CA ALA A 16 9.53 4.49 -5.60
C ALA A 16 8.21 3.97 -5.00
N ALA A 17 7.31 4.87 -4.59
CA ALA A 17 6.09 4.53 -3.88
C ALA A 17 4.90 5.37 -4.34
N LEU A 18 3.71 4.77 -4.27
CA LEU A 18 2.41 5.41 -4.42
C LEU A 18 1.72 5.46 -3.06
N HIS A 19 1.14 6.61 -2.74
CA HIS A 19 0.44 6.84 -1.47
C HIS A 19 -1.04 7.17 -1.74
N PRO A 20 -1.85 6.22 -2.22
CA PRO A 20 -3.24 6.47 -2.54
C PRO A 20 -4.12 6.54 -1.29
N GLU A 21 -5.20 7.30 -1.37
CA GLU A 21 -6.30 7.17 -0.42
C GLU A 21 -6.95 5.79 -0.56
N HIS A 22 -7.40 5.17 0.55
CA HIS A 22 -7.92 3.80 0.53
C HIS A 22 -9.14 3.61 -0.39
N VAL A 23 -9.94 4.64 -0.63
CA VAL A 23 -11.09 4.58 -1.54
C VAL A 23 -10.70 4.39 -3.01
N LEU A 24 -9.45 4.72 -3.36
CA LEU A 24 -8.89 4.50 -4.70
C LEU A 24 -8.35 3.08 -4.88
N CYS A 25 -8.30 2.29 -3.82
CA CYS A 25 -7.72 0.96 -3.82
C CYS A 25 -8.78 -0.12 -4.06
N SER A 26 -8.43 -1.05 -4.95
CA SER A 26 -9.07 -2.35 -5.15
C SER A 26 -7.98 -3.39 -5.31
N GLY A 27 -8.31 -4.69 -5.15
CA GLY A 27 -7.31 -5.75 -5.36
C GLY A 27 -6.64 -5.66 -6.74
N ALA A 28 -7.38 -5.26 -7.78
CA ALA A 28 -6.85 -5.10 -9.13
C ALA A 28 -5.88 -3.91 -9.26
N THR A 29 -6.21 -2.74 -8.68
CA THR A 29 -5.35 -1.55 -8.77
C THR A 29 -4.07 -1.71 -7.96
N VAL A 30 -4.18 -2.25 -6.73
CA VAL A 30 -3.02 -2.58 -5.88
C VAL A 30 -2.09 -3.55 -6.61
N ALA A 31 -2.63 -4.64 -7.18
CA ALA A 31 -1.82 -5.59 -7.91
C ALA A 31 -1.16 -4.98 -9.16
N ALA A 32 -1.83 -4.07 -9.86
CA ALA A 32 -1.27 -3.37 -11.02
C ALA A 32 -0.09 -2.47 -10.63
N TRP A 33 -0.23 -1.66 -9.57
CA TRP A 33 0.83 -0.78 -9.08
C TRP A 33 2.05 -1.56 -8.59
N ARG A 34 1.84 -2.66 -7.87
CA ARG A 34 2.93 -3.52 -7.41
C ARG A 34 3.66 -4.18 -8.57
N ARG A 35 2.94 -4.67 -9.59
CA ARG A 35 3.56 -5.20 -10.82
C ARG A 35 4.35 -4.14 -11.59
N ALA A 36 3.95 -2.88 -11.52
CA ALA A 36 4.69 -1.75 -12.09
C ALA A 36 5.94 -1.37 -11.27
N GLY A 37 6.17 -2.03 -10.12
CA GLY A 37 7.34 -1.83 -9.27
C GLY A 37 7.16 -0.78 -8.17
N PHE A 38 5.95 -0.28 -7.92
CA PHE A 38 5.74 0.66 -6.82
C PHE A 38 5.54 -0.05 -5.49
N ALA A 39 6.13 0.48 -4.42
CA ALA A 39 5.61 0.25 -3.07
C ALA A 39 4.26 0.99 -2.91
N VAL A 40 3.28 0.39 -2.25
CA VAL A 40 1.93 0.97 -2.11
C VAL A 40 1.63 1.20 -0.62
N ASN A 41 1.58 2.47 -0.21
CA ASN A 41 1.32 2.88 1.18
C ASN A 41 -0.01 3.63 1.30
N VAL A 42 -1.04 2.99 1.84
CA VAL A 42 -2.43 3.50 1.76
C VAL A 42 -2.80 4.34 2.97
N TRP A 43 -3.48 5.47 2.76
CA TRP A 43 -3.92 6.37 3.83
C TRP A 43 -5.42 6.73 3.74
N THR A 44 -6.02 7.33 4.76
CA THR A 44 -5.82 6.97 6.18
C THR A 44 -6.88 5.91 6.50
N VAL A 45 -6.50 4.80 7.13
CA VAL A 45 -7.35 3.62 7.27
C VAL A 45 -7.53 3.28 8.73
N ASP A 46 -8.71 3.59 9.26
CA ASP A 46 -9.06 3.29 10.66
C ASP A 46 -10.12 2.18 10.76
N ASP A 47 -10.78 1.81 9.65
CA ASP A 47 -11.75 0.72 9.65
C ASP A 47 -11.02 -0.65 9.67
N PRO A 48 -11.30 -1.53 10.66
CA PRO A 48 -10.58 -2.79 10.82
C PRO A 48 -10.87 -3.80 9.71
N VAL A 49 -12.04 -3.74 9.06
CA VAL A 49 -12.32 -4.61 7.91
C VAL A 49 -11.46 -4.17 6.73
N ARG A 50 -11.44 -2.86 6.45
CA ARG A 50 -10.66 -2.28 5.38
C ARG A 50 -9.15 -2.47 5.55
N LEU A 51 -8.64 -2.37 6.77
CA LEU A 51 -7.24 -2.69 7.09
C LEU A 51 -6.88 -4.11 6.64
N ARG A 52 -7.72 -5.10 6.98
CA ARG A 52 -7.51 -6.50 6.60
C ARG A 52 -7.62 -6.73 5.09
N GLU A 53 -8.58 -6.08 4.42
CA GLU A 53 -8.70 -6.16 2.96
C GLU A 53 -7.45 -5.65 2.24
N LEU A 54 -6.98 -4.46 2.61
CA LEU A 54 -5.79 -3.85 2.01
C LEU A 54 -4.54 -4.68 2.29
N ALA A 55 -4.38 -5.17 3.53
CA ALA A 55 -3.30 -6.08 3.90
C ALA A 55 -3.34 -7.37 3.08
N ALA A 56 -4.53 -7.96 2.88
CA ALA A 56 -4.72 -9.15 2.06
C ALA A 56 -4.40 -8.92 0.57
N TRP A 57 -4.60 -7.71 0.05
CA TRP A 57 -4.16 -7.33 -1.31
C TRP A 57 -2.65 -7.07 -1.41
N GLY A 58 -1.95 -7.06 -0.29
CA GLY A 58 -0.49 -6.97 -0.22
C GLY A 58 0.04 -5.55 -0.39
N VAL A 59 -0.66 -4.53 0.13
CA VAL A 59 -0.08 -3.19 0.28
C VAL A 59 1.18 -3.25 1.17
N ASP A 60 2.13 -2.35 0.93
CA ASP A 60 3.41 -2.34 1.64
C ASP A 60 3.37 -1.49 2.92
N GLY A 61 2.37 -0.60 3.05
CA GLY A 61 2.16 0.22 4.23
C GLY A 61 0.73 0.71 4.40
N LEU A 62 0.35 0.98 5.64
CA LEU A 62 -0.95 1.52 6.04
C LEU A 62 -0.73 2.69 7.00
N PHE A 63 -1.32 3.84 6.69
CA PHE A 63 -1.40 4.98 7.60
C PHE A 63 -2.73 4.91 8.35
N CYS A 64 -2.69 5.03 9.68
CA CYS A 64 -3.86 5.03 10.56
C CYS A 64 -3.68 6.07 11.66
N ASN A 65 -4.79 6.47 12.28
CA ASN A 65 -4.78 7.39 13.42
C ASN A 65 -4.52 6.68 14.75
N ASP A 66 -4.88 5.40 14.86
CA ASP A 66 -4.63 4.55 16.03
C ASP A 66 -3.83 3.28 15.64
N PRO A 67 -2.50 3.31 15.82
CA PRO A 67 -1.65 2.15 15.55
C PRO A 67 -1.97 0.93 16.40
N GLY A 68 -2.45 1.11 17.63
CA GLY A 68 -2.80 -0.01 18.52
C GLY A 68 -4.02 -0.77 18.02
N ALA A 69 -5.08 -0.03 17.65
CA ALA A 69 -6.27 -0.61 17.03
C ALA A 69 -5.94 -1.26 15.68
N ALA A 70 -5.08 -0.64 14.87
CA ALA A 70 -4.68 -1.19 13.58
C ALA A 70 -3.92 -2.51 13.72
N LEU A 71 -2.95 -2.59 14.63
CA LEU A 71 -2.21 -3.84 14.90
C LEU A 71 -3.14 -4.95 15.41
N ALA A 72 -4.05 -4.63 16.33
CA ALA A 72 -5.05 -5.58 16.81
C ALA A 72 -5.95 -6.10 15.68
N ALA A 73 -6.32 -5.25 14.71
CA ALA A 73 -7.11 -5.67 13.56
C ALA A 73 -6.34 -6.58 12.60
N LEU A 74 -5.04 -6.39 12.45
CA LEU A 74 -4.15 -7.14 11.55
C LEU A 74 -3.63 -8.46 12.16
N GLY A 75 -3.89 -8.71 13.44
CA GLY A 75 -3.56 -9.99 14.09
C GLY A 75 -2.32 -9.98 14.98
N GLY A 76 -1.72 -8.81 15.24
CA GLY A 76 -0.57 -8.64 16.15
C GLY A 76 0.77 -8.98 15.52
#